data_AF-A0A8J4XV21-F1
#
_entry.id   AF-A0A8J4XV21-F1
#
_cell.length_a   1.000
_cell.length_b   1.000
_cell.length_c   1.000
_cell.angle_alpha   90.00
_cell.angle_beta   90.00
_cell.angle_gamma   90.00
#
_symmetry.space_group_name_H-M   'P 1'
#
loop_
_entity.id
_entity.type
_entity.pdbx_description
1 polymer ?
#
loop_
_entity_poly.entity_id
_entity_poly.type
_entity_poly.pdbx_seq_one_letter_code
_entity_poly.pdbx_strand_id
1 'polypeptide(L)'
;MAMYALGMSVLQDVIAFEKTKVKQVAYADDLSGAGKLQDLSHWWGLIHANGPTIGYTPNAAKSFLIVKPEHYDGAVNIFSGSGIVVTKEGQRHLGAVIGTEEYKKEYVGEKVSEWVHEVDVLSAMAKTEPHAAYAAYTHGLQHRWNFVMRTIPDISPLLRPLEESIKNTFIPALLRSPVLRNDTRALLELPPRLGGMGITSPEKMAEVENLNSINLTRSLTDI
;
A
#
# COMPACT_ATOMS: atom_id res chain seq x y z
N MET A 1 -17.26 15.24 8.57
CA MET A 1 -16.26 14.24 8.99
C MET A 1 -16.40 13.83 10.47
N ALA A 2 -16.55 14.75 11.43
CA ALA A 2 -16.71 14.39 12.84
C ALA A 2 -17.92 13.46 13.13
N MET A 3 -19.07 13.72 12.51
CA MET A 3 -20.26 12.84 12.63
C MET A 3 -20.02 11.41 12.12
N TYR A 4 -19.19 11.26 11.08
CA TYR A 4 -18.87 9.95 10.51
C TYR A 4 -17.90 9.17 11.41
N ALA A 5 -16.90 9.86 11.98
CA ALA A 5 -15.99 9.27 12.95
C ALA A 5 -16.73 8.80 14.21
N LEU A 6 -17.64 9.62 14.75
CA LEU A 6 -18.47 9.28 15.91
C LEU A 6 -19.45 8.14 15.61
N GLY A 7 -20.08 8.13 14.43
CA GLY A 7 -20.96 7.05 14.01
C GLY A 7 -20.21 5.72 13.89
N MET A 8 -19.05 5.71 13.24
CA MET A 8 -18.26 4.50 13.04
C MET A 8 -17.67 3.95 14.33
N SER A 9 -17.23 4.81 15.27
CA SER A 9 -16.80 4.33 16.59
C SER A 9 -17.95 3.68 17.36
N VAL A 10 -19.15 4.27 17.32
CA VAL A 10 -20.34 3.69 17.95
C VAL A 10 -20.71 2.35 17.29
N LEU A 11 -20.62 2.23 15.96
CA LEU A 11 -20.85 0.97 15.26
C LEU A 11 -19.88 -0.11 15.73
N GLN A 12 -18.60 0.24 15.82
CA GLN A 12 -17.57 -0.68 16.28
C GLN A 12 -17.83 -1.14 17.70
N ASP A 13 -18.22 -0.23 18.60
CA ASP A 13 -18.56 -0.55 20.00
C ASP A 13 -19.79 -1.46 20.10
N VAL A 14 -20.84 -1.20 19.32
CA VAL A 14 -22.04 -2.05 19.25
C VAL A 14 -21.68 -3.46 18.77
N ILE A 15 -20.85 -3.57 17.74
CA ILE A 15 -20.40 -4.87 17.22
C ILE A 15 -19.45 -5.57 18.21
N ALA A 16 -18.61 -4.81 18.92
CA ALA A 16 -17.72 -5.35 19.95
C ALA A 16 -18.51 -5.86 21.16
N PHE A 17 -19.64 -5.22 21.50
CA PHE A 17 -20.53 -5.63 22.57
C PHE A 17 -21.16 -7.01 22.33
N GLU A 18 -21.42 -7.36 21.07
CA GLU A 18 -21.91 -8.68 20.64
C GLU A 18 -20.84 -9.80 20.76
N LYS A 19 -19.64 -9.48 21.27
CA LYS A 19 -18.52 -10.43 21.52
C LYS A 19 -18.17 -11.29 20.30
N THR A 20 -18.22 -10.69 19.11
CA THR A 20 -17.73 -11.36 17.91
C THR A 20 -16.23 -11.66 18.06
N LYS A 21 -15.76 -12.81 17.54
CA LYS A 21 -14.33 -13.17 17.52
C LYS A 21 -13.56 -12.48 16.37
N VAL A 22 -14.23 -11.56 15.66
CA VAL A 22 -13.68 -10.85 14.52
C VAL A 22 -12.83 -9.69 15.02
N LYS A 23 -11.58 -9.62 14.59
CA LYS A 23 -10.77 -8.41 14.77
C LYS A 23 -11.18 -7.43 13.69
N GLN A 24 -11.63 -6.24 14.08
CA GLN A 24 -12.09 -5.22 13.16
C GLN A 24 -11.27 -3.94 13.25
N VAL A 25 -11.16 -3.23 12.15
CA VAL A 25 -10.53 -1.91 12.03
C VAL A 25 -11.36 -1.06 11.07
N ALA A 26 -11.42 0.25 11.29
CA ALA A 26 -12.02 1.18 10.33
C ALA A 26 -11.06 2.31 10.02
N TYR A 27 -11.06 2.74 8.76
CA TYR A 27 -10.45 3.98 8.33
C TYR A 27 -11.51 4.79 7.60
N ALA A 28 -12.01 5.85 8.26
CA ALA A 28 -13.21 6.55 7.81
C ALA A 28 -14.41 5.58 7.62
N ASP A 29 -14.94 5.45 6.41
CA ASP A 29 -16.04 4.55 6.04
C ASP A 29 -15.60 3.14 5.64
N ASP A 30 -14.30 2.93 5.40
CA ASP A 30 -13.71 1.63 5.08
C ASP A 30 -13.58 0.79 6.34
N LEU A 31 -14.57 -0.07 6.56
CA LEU A 31 -14.58 -1.05 7.64
C LEU A 31 -13.97 -2.38 7.15
N SER A 32 -13.13 -3.00 7.98
CA SER A 32 -12.47 -4.27 7.66
C SER A 32 -12.51 -5.20 8.87
N GLY A 33 -12.72 -6.49 8.61
CA GLY A 33 -12.81 -7.53 9.64
C GLY A 33 -12.00 -8.75 9.24
N ALA A 34 -11.30 -9.35 10.20
CA ALA A 34 -10.54 -10.58 10.04
C ALA A 34 -10.95 -11.62 11.09
N GLY A 35 -11.29 -12.83 10.66
CA GLY A 35 -11.78 -13.90 11.52
C GLY A 35 -12.13 -15.18 10.74
N LYS A 36 -12.82 -16.12 11.40
CA LYS A 36 -13.34 -17.32 10.73
C LYS A 36 -14.56 -16.97 9.88
N LEU A 37 -14.83 -17.75 8.83
CA LEU A 37 -15.92 -17.46 7.88
C LEU A 37 -17.30 -17.30 8.54
N GLN A 38 -17.63 -18.16 9.49
CA GLN A 38 -18.92 -18.07 10.21
C GLN A 38 -19.01 -16.80 11.07
N ASP A 39 -17.93 -16.47 11.77
CA ASP A 39 -17.86 -15.26 12.59
C ASP A 39 -17.94 -13.99 11.71
N LEU A 40 -17.31 -14.00 10.53
CA LEU A 40 -17.36 -12.92 9.55
C LEU A 40 -18.74 -12.75 8.92
N SER A 41 -19.45 -13.84 8.64
CA SER A 41 -20.81 -13.80 8.11
C SER A 41 -21.78 -13.19 9.13
N HIS A 42 -21.66 -13.59 10.40
CA HIS A 42 -22.43 -12.99 11.48
C HIS A 42 -22.08 -11.50 11.67
N TRP A 43 -20.79 -11.17 11.67
CA TRP A 43 -20.30 -9.79 11.74
C TRP A 43 -20.85 -8.90 10.62
N TRP A 44 -20.87 -9.39 9.38
CA TRP A 44 -21.48 -8.68 8.25
C TRP A 44 -22.97 -8.45 8.46
N GLY A 45 -23.70 -9.45 8.96
CA GLY A 45 -25.12 -9.32 9.31
C GLY A 45 -25.37 -8.22 10.34
N LEU A 46 -24.52 -8.12 11.37
CA LEU A 46 -24.60 -7.06 12.38
C LEU A 46 -24.36 -5.67 11.79
N ILE A 47 -23.41 -5.53 10.87
CA ILE A 47 -23.15 -4.26 10.17
C ILE A 47 -24.36 -3.87 9.32
N HIS A 48 -24.94 -4.80 8.58
CA HIS A 48 -26.09 -4.53 7.74
C HIS A 48 -27.34 -4.17 8.56
N ALA A 49 -27.52 -4.77 9.74
CA ALA A 49 -28.65 -4.49 10.62
C ALA A 49 -28.49 -3.17 11.40
N ASN A 50 -27.31 -2.92 11.96
CA ASN A 50 -27.07 -1.78 12.85
C ASN A 50 -26.47 -0.56 12.15
N GLY A 51 -25.84 -0.71 10.98
CA GLY A 51 -25.29 0.42 10.23
C GLY A 51 -26.34 1.50 9.91
N PRO A 52 -27.53 1.15 9.40
CA PRO A 52 -28.52 2.15 8.99
C PRO A 52 -29.01 3.05 10.12
N THR A 53 -29.02 2.58 11.38
CA THR A 53 -29.50 3.38 12.53
C THR A 53 -28.59 4.57 12.84
N ILE A 54 -27.34 4.52 12.42
CA ILE A 54 -26.33 5.58 12.56
C ILE A 54 -25.99 6.26 11.23
N GLY A 55 -26.75 5.96 10.17
CA GLY A 55 -26.55 6.53 8.83
C GLY A 55 -25.45 5.86 7.99
N TYR A 56 -24.96 4.68 8.38
CA TYR A 56 -23.99 3.89 7.61
C TYR A 56 -24.69 2.78 6.82
N THR A 57 -24.68 2.85 5.49
CA THR A 57 -25.26 1.79 4.65
C THR A 57 -24.15 1.04 3.92
N PRO A 58 -23.83 -0.22 4.32
CA PRO A 58 -22.76 -0.97 3.70
C PRO A 58 -23.12 -1.32 2.24
N ASN A 59 -22.16 -1.15 1.33
CA ASN A 59 -22.34 -1.47 -0.08
C ASN A 59 -21.74 -2.84 -0.41
N ALA A 60 -22.57 -3.89 -0.38
CA ALA A 60 -22.15 -5.26 -0.62
C ALA A 60 -21.38 -5.45 -1.93
N ALA A 61 -21.80 -4.78 -3.01
CA ALA A 61 -21.17 -4.91 -4.33
C ALA A 61 -19.74 -4.33 -4.39
N LYS A 62 -19.39 -3.45 -3.43
CA LYS A 62 -18.03 -2.92 -3.25
C LYS A 62 -17.27 -3.61 -2.13
N SER A 63 -17.92 -4.49 -1.37
CA SER A 63 -17.30 -5.25 -0.29
C SER A 63 -16.68 -6.53 -0.82
N PHE A 64 -15.45 -6.80 -0.39
CA PHE A 64 -14.68 -7.96 -0.82
C PHE A 64 -14.39 -8.87 0.37
N LEU A 65 -14.55 -10.17 0.17
CA LEU A 65 -14.11 -11.19 1.10
C LEU A 65 -12.90 -11.92 0.49
N ILE A 66 -11.73 -11.70 1.08
CA ILE A 66 -10.49 -12.36 0.67
C ILE A 66 -10.35 -13.65 1.48
N VAL A 67 -10.27 -14.79 0.79
CA VAL A 67 -10.20 -16.10 1.43
C VAL A 67 -9.03 -16.92 0.89
N LYS A 68 -8.50 -17.81 1.72
CA LYS A 68 -7.53 -18.79 1.24
C LYS A 68 -8.19 -19.78 0.27
N PRO A 69 -7.46 -20.30 -0.73
CA PRO A 69 -8.02 -21.19 -1.75
C PRO A 69 -8.80 -22.38 -1.19
N GLU A 70 -8.32 -22.99 -0.10
CA GLU A 70 -8.94 -24.13 0.58
C GLU A 70 -10.30 -23.83 1.23
N HIS A 71 -10.64 -22.56 1.40
CA HIS A 71 -11.88 -22.11 2.03
C HIS A 71 -12.82 -21.41 1.05
N TYR A 72 -12.45 -21.34 -0.23
CA TYR A 72 -13.22 -20.63 -1.25
C TYR A 72 -14.65 -21.15 -1.40
N ASP A 73 -14.81 -22.47 -1.60
CA ASP A 73 -16.14 -23.07 -1.79
C ASP A 73 -17.03 -22.89 -0.56
N GLY A 74 -16.44 -23.02 0.64
CA GLY A 74 -17.13 -22.77 1.90
C GLY A 74 -17.56 -21.31 2.05
N ALA A 75 -16.71 -20.37 1.64
CA ALA A 75 -17.01 -18.94 1.67
C ALA A 75 -18.11 -18.56 0.68
N VAL A 76 -18.08 -19.08 -0.55
CA VAL A 76 -19.13 -18.87 -1.55
C VAL A 76 -20.47 -19.37 -1.04
N ASN A 77 -20.50 -20.54 -0.39
CA ASN A 77 -21.73 -21.08 0.19
C ASN A 77 -22.25 -20.24 1.36
N ILE A 78 -21.39 -19.84 2.30
CA ILE A 78 -21.77 -19.07 3.50
C ILE A 78 -22.22 -17.65 3.14
N PHE A 79 -21.58 -17.02 2.16
CA PHE A 79 -21.88 -15.65 1.73
C PHE A 79 -22.82 -15.60 0.52
N SER A 80 -23.40 -16.72 0.13
CA SER A 80 -24.41 -16.80 -0.93
C SER A 80 -25.60 -15.87 -0.61
N GLY A 81 -25.99 -15.04 -1.57
CA GLY A 81 -27.08 -14.07 -1.40
C GLY A 81 -26.72 -12.79 -0.62
N SER A 82 -25.50 -12.66 -0.07
CA SER A 82 -25.06 -11.44 0.63
C SER A 82 -24.68 -10.29 -0.31
N GLY A 83 -24.41 -10.59 -1.59
CA GLY A 83 -23.93 -9.63 -2.59
C GLY A 83 -22.44 -9.29 -2.50
N ILE A 84 -21.70 -9.88 -1.53
CA ILE A 84 -20.25 -9.68 -1.35
C ILE A 84 -19.48 -10.42 -2.45
N VAL A 85 -18.42 -9.79 -2.96
CA VAL A 85 -17.51 -10.41 -3.93
C VAL A 85 -16.45 -11.23 -3.20
N VAL A 86 -16.42 -12.54 -3.44
CA VAL A 86 -15.43 -13.45 -2.84
C VAL A 86 -14.24 -13.63 -3.79
N THR A 87 -13.03 -13.39 -3.31
CA THR A 87 -11.78 -13.55 -4.08
C THR A 87 -10.77 -14.42 -3.35
N LYS A 88 -10.01 -15.20 -4.12
CA LYS A 88 -8.90 -16.04 -3.63
C LYS A 88 -7.51 -15.47 -3.94
N GLU A 89 -7.44 -14.50 -4.84
CA GLU A 89 -6.19 -13.94 -5.36
C GLU A 89 -5.72 -12.77 -4.50
N GLY A 90 -6.64 -11.93 -4.07
CA GLY A 90 -6.33 -10.76 -3.28
C GLY A 90 -7.20 -9.57 -3.64
N GLN A 91 -7.00 -8.48 -2.91
CA GLN A 91 -7.61 -7.20 -3.19
C GLN A 91 -6.75 -6.06 -2.64
N ARG A 92 -6.89 -4.89 -3.24
CA ARG A 92 -6.31 -3.64 -2.73
C ARG A 92 -7.01 -3.24 -1.43
N HIS A 93 -6.23 -2.88 -0.42
CA HIS A 93 -6.73 -2.42 0.88
C HIS A 93 -5.96 -1.18 1.33
N LEU A 94 -6.65 -0.04 1.47
CA LEU A 94 -6.09 1.26 1.87
C LEU A 94 -4.82 1.67 1.08
N GLY A 95 -4.76 1.34 -0.21
CA GLY A 95 -3.61 1.62 -1.08
C GLY A 95 -2.48 0.58 -1.04
N ALA A 96 -2.55 -0.37 -0.11
CA ALA A 96 -1.70 -1.56 -0.06
C ALA A 96 -2.43 -2.77 -0.68
N VAL A 97 -1.85 -3.96 -0.53
CA VAL A 97 -2.37 -5.21 -1.09
C VAL A 97 -2.45 -6.31 -0.04
N ILE A 98 -3.56 -7.04 -0.04
CA ILE A 98 -3.74 -8.26 0.75
C ILE A 98 -4.11 -9.37 -0.22
N GLY A 99 -3.38 -10.48 -0.21
CA GLY A 99 -3.61 -11.56 -1.16
C GLY A 99 -2.45 -12.53 -1.30
N THR A 100 -2.42 -13.21 -2.44
CA THR A 100 -1.35 -14.10 -2.84
C THR A 100 -0.10 -13.32 -3.23
N GLU A 101 1.04 -14.02 -3.24
CA GLU A 101 2.31 -13.46 -3.67
C GLU A 101 2.29 -13.03 -5.14
N GLU A 102 1.53 -13.74 -5.99
CA GLU A 102 1.34 -13.40 -7.39
C GLU A 102 0.60 -12.06 -7.54
N TYR A 103 -0.51 -11.88 -6.83
CA TYR A 103 -1.29 -10.63 -6.88
C TYR A 103 -0.48 -9.45 -6.33
N LYS A 104 0.33 -9.67 -5.28
CA LYS A 104 1.28 -8.67 -4.77
C LYS A 104 2.29 -8.25 -5.84
N LYS A 105 2.88 -9.22 -6.55
CA LYS A 105 3.87 -8.96 -7.61
C LYS A 105 3.27 -8.19 -8.78
N GLU A 106 2.06 -8.55 -9.20
CA GLU A 106 1.34 -7.85 -10.27
C GLU A 106 1.07 -6.39 -9.87
N TYR A 107 0.49 -6.16 -8.70
CA TYR A 107 0.17 -4.81 -8.21
C TYR A 107 1.41 -3.92 -8.09
N VAL A 108 2.49 -4.42 -7.46
CA VAL A 108 3.74 -3.66 -7.33
C VAL A 108 4.41 -3.47 -8.68
N GLY A 109 4.35 -4.47 -9.57
CA GLY A 109 4.87 -4.39 -10.93
C GLY A 109 4.21 -3.30 -11.77
N GLU A 110 2.88 -3.17 -11.70
CA GLU A 110 2.14 -2.06 -12.33
C GLU A 110 2.63 -0.70 -11.83
N LYS A 111 2.78 -0.55 -10.50
CA LYS A 111 3.26 0.69 -9.88
C LYS A 111 4.69 1.02 -10.26
N VAL A 112 5.57 0.02 -10.27
CA VAL A 112 6.96 0.19 -10.69
C VAL A 112 7.04 0.59 -12.16
N SER A 113 6.20 0.01 -13.02
CA SER A 113 6.14 0.38 -14.44
C SER A 113 5.70 1.84 -14.64
N GLU A 114 4.69 2.29 -13.87
CA GLU A 114 4.25 3.69 -13.83
C GLU A 114 5.41 4.62 -13.42
N TRP A 115 6.12 4.29 -12.33
CA TRP A 115 7.23 5.12 -11.84
C TRP A 115 8.44 5.10 -12.77
N VAL A 116 8.78 3.98 -13.39
CA VAL A 116 9.84 3.90 -14.39
C VAL A 116 9.54 4.84 -15.56
N HIS A 117 8.30 4.85 -16.04
CA HIS A 117 7.88 5.77 -17.09
C HIS A 117 8.05 7.24 -16.66
N GLU A 118 7.67 7.58 -15.43
CA GLU A 118 7.84 8.94 -14.89
C GLU A 118 9.31 9.34 -14.73
N VAL A 119 10.17 8.40 -14.31
CA VAL A 119 11.63 8.60 -14.26
C VAL A 119 12.18 8.85 -15.67
N ASP A 120 11.72 8.12 -16.69
CA ASP A 120 12.16 8.33 -18.08
C ASP A 120 11.72 9.70 -18.61
N VAL A 121 10.50 10.15 -18.28
CA VAL A 121 10.02 11.50 -18.61
C VAL A 121 10.88 12.57 -17.94
N LEU A 122 11.18 12.44 -16.65
CA LEU A 122 12.08 13.35 -15.94
C LEU A 122 13.51 13.31 -16.51
N SER A 123 13.97 12.14 -16.97
CA SER A 123 15.27 11.97 -17.61
C SER A 123 15.35 12.74 -18.93
N ALA A 124 14.27 12.78 -19.70
CA ALA A 124 14.20 13.59 -20.91
C ALA A 124 14.27 15.09 -20.59
N MET A 125 13.56 15.54 -19.54
CA MET A 125 13.61 16.93 -19.08
C MET A 125 15.00 17.31 -18.57
N ALA A 126 15.67 16.42 -17.82
CA ALA A 126 16.98 16.66 -17.22
C ALA A 126 18.08 17.02 -18.24
N LYS A 127 17.93 16.61 -19.51
CA LYS A 127 18.86 16.98 -20.59
C LYS A 127 18.91 18.50 -20.81
N THR A 128 17.76 19.15 -20.73
CA THR A 128 17.60 20.60 -20.97
C THR A 128 17.58 21.38 -19.65
N GLU A 129 16.78 20.93 -18.69
CA GLU A 129 16.52 21.60 -17.41
C GLU A 129 16.90 20.68 -16.21
N PRO A 130 18.20 20.40 -15.98
CA PRO A 130 18.65 19.44 -14.98
C PRO A 130 18.23 19.82 -13.55
N HIS A 131 18.26 21.11 -13.20
CA HIS A 131 17.87 21.55 -11.86
C HIS A 131 16.36 21.32 -11.62
N ALA A 132 15.50 21.70 -12.58
CA ALA A 132 14.07 21.50 -12.46
C ALA A 132 13.72 20.00 -12.35
N ALA A 133 14.36 19.16 -13.17
CA ALA A 133 14.17 17.71 -13.11
C ALA A 133 14.63 17.13 -11.75
N TYR A 134 15.76 17.59 -11.21
CA TYR A 134 16.24 17.18 -9.88
C TYR A 134 15.29 17.60 -8.76
N ALA A 135 14.75 18.82 -8.80
CA ALA A 135 13.78 19.30 -7.81
C ALA A 135 12.47 18.51 -7.90
N ALA A 136 11.96 18.24 -9.10
CA ALA A 136 10.77 17.43 -9.31
C ALA A 136 10.96 15.98 -8.81
N TYR A 137 12.14 15.42 -9.03
CA TYR A 137 12.49 14.09 -8.54
C TYR A 137 12.54 14.03 -7.00
N THR A 138 13.33 14.91 -6.38
CA THR A 138 13.59 14.86 -4.93
C THR A 138 12.41 15.31 -4.08
N HIS A 139 11.65 16.31 -4.52
CA HIS A 139 10.49 16.84 -3.76
C HIS A 139 9.15 16.20 -4.16
N GLY A 140 9.09 15.52 -5.30
CA GLY A 140 7.86 14.91 -5.81
C GLY A 140 7.98 13.40 -5.93
N LEU A 141 8.64 12.95 -7.01
CA LEU A 141 8.58 11.57 -7.46
C LEU A 141 9.10 10.58 -6.40
N GLN A 142 10.24 10.87 -5.78
CA GLN A 142 10.89 9.96 -4.82
C GLN A 142 10.03 9.62 -3.60
N HIS A 143 9.07 10.49 -3.24
CA HIS A 143 8.20 10.26 -2.10
C HIS A 143 7.00 9.35 -2.41
N ARG A 144 6.67 9.11 -3.68
CA ARG A 144 5.48 8.34 -4.07
C ARG A 144 5.56 6.86 -3.68
N TRP A 145 6.74 6.26 -3.83
CA TRP A 145 6.93 4.85 -3.49
C TRP A 145 7.20 4.58 -2.01
N ASN A 146 7.39 5.63 -1.19
CA ASN A 146 7.56 5.49 0.27
C ASN A 146 6.36 4.79 0.92
N PHE A 147 5.15 5.13 0.49
CA PHE A 147 3.95 4.49 1.01
C PHE A 147 3.96 2.97 0.74
N VAL A 148 4.30 2.57 -0.48
CA VAL A 148 4.36 1.16 -0.89
C VAL A 148 5.46 0.41 -0.13
N MET A 149 6.64 1.00 0.02
CA MET A 149 7.73 0.42 0.83
C MET A 149 7.34 0.23 2.31
N ARG A 150 6.57 1.15 2.88
CA ARG A 150 6.15 1.08 4.29
C ARG A 150 5.00 0.11 4.56
N THR A 151 4.19 -0.19 3.57
CA THR A 151 2.93 -0.94 3.74
C THR A 151 2.97 -2.35 3.20
N ILE A 152 3.84 -2.65 2.23
CA ILE A 152 3.95 -3.96 1.61
C ILE A 152 5.33 -4.57 1.92
N PRO A 153 5.39 -5.68 2.67
CA PRO A 153 6.65 -6.35 3.00
C PRO A 153 7.23 -7.11 1.79
N ASP A 154 8.55 -7.34 1.84
CA ASP A 154 9.30 -8.19 0.90
C ASP A 154 9.22 -7.76 -0.58
N ILE A 155 9.14 -6.45 -0.84
CA ILE A 155 9.06 -5.90 -2.20
C ILE A 155 10.39 -5.44 -2.79
N SER A 156 11.49 -5.51 -2.03
CA SER A 156 12.81 -5.02 -2.47
C SER A 156 13.20 -5.50 -3.89
N PRO A 157 13.13 -6.81 -4.22
CA PRO A 157 13.45 -7.30 -5.55
C PRO A 157 12.55 -6.75 -6.67
N LEU A 158 11.31 -6.38 -6.35
CA LEU A 158 10.34 -5.84 -7.31
C LEU A 158 10.63 -4.39 -7.68
N LEU A 159 11.37 -3.66 -6.83
CA LEU A 159 11.77 -2.27 -7.06
C LEU A 159 13.06 -2.13 -7.87
N ARG A 160 13.75 -3.25 -8.16
CA ARG A 160 14.98 -3.24 -8.95
C ARG A 160 14.83 -2.54 -10.31
N PRO A 161 13.77 -2.76 -11.11
CA PRO A 161 13.61 -2.06 -12.38
C PRO A 161 13.55 -0.53 -12.23
N LEU A 162 12.98 -0.05 -11.13
CA LEU A 162 12.95 1.38 -10.81
C LEU A 162 14.34 1.91 -10.46
N GLU A 163 15.10 1.20 -9.61
CA GLU A 163 16.49 1.56 -9.32
C GLU A 163 17.35 1.56 -10.59
N GLU A 164 17.17 0.57 -11.46
CA GLU A 164 17.89 0.48 -12.74
C GLU A 164 17.57 1.67 -13.65
N SER A 165 16.31 2.09 -13.74
CA SER A 165 15.92 3.32 -14.46
C SER A 165 16.60 4.55 -13.85
N ILE A 166 16.51 4.76 -12.53
CA ILE A 166 17.17 5.88 -11.85
C ILE A 166 18.69 5.90 -12.12
N LYS A 167 19.34 4.74 -11.99
CA LYS A 167 20.78 4.58 -12.14
C LYS A 167 21.26 4.77 -13.57
N ASN A 168 20.52 4.24 -14.55
CA ASN A 168 20.98 4.12 -15.93
C ASN A 168 20.41 5.19 -16.87
N THR A 169 19.27 5.80 -16.55
CA THR A 169 18.64 6.85 -17.38
C THR A 169 18.68 8.21 -16.70
N PHE A 170 18.15 8.33 -15.49
CA PHE A 170 17.98 9.62 -14.82
C PHE A 170 19.27 10.26 -14.35
N ILE A 171 20.07 9.56 -13.54
CA ILE A 171 21.33 10.11 -13.03
C ILE A 171 22.29 10.49 -14.18
N PRO A 172 22.49 9.64 -15.22
CA PRO A 172 23.31 10.00 -16.37
C PRO A 172 22.81 11.24 -17.12
N ALA A 173 21.48 11.36 -17.31
CA ALA A 173 20.89 12.54 -17.94
C ALA A 173 21.09 13.80 -17.10
N LEU A 174 20.92 13.69 -15.78
CA LEU A 174 21.07 14.80 -14.83
C LEU A 174 22.51 15.32 -14.76
N LEU A 175 23.49 14.41 -14.70
CA LEU A 175 24.91 14.77 -14.61
C LEU A 175 25.57 15.00 -15.96
N ARG A 176 24.85 14.76 -17.07
CA ARG A 176 25.37 14.78 -18.44
C ARG A 176 26.63 13.93 -18.61
N SER A 177 26.67 12.79 -17.91
CA SER A 177 27.79 11.86 -17.91
C SER A 177 27.32 10.46 -18.32
N PRO A 178 27.92 9.83 -19.34
CA PRO A 178 27.45 8.56 -19.87
C PRO A 178 27.78 7.35 -18.97
N VAL A 179 28.71 7.50 -18.02
CA VAL A 179 29.15 6.40 -17.15
C VAL A 179 29.00 6.80 -15.69
N LEU A 180 28.13 6.09 -14.97
CA LEU A 180 27.99 6.21 -13.52
C LEU A 180 28.80 5.11 -12.83
N ARG A 181 29.90 5.50 -12.17
CA ARG A 181 30.67 4.58 -11.31
C ARG A 181 29.88 4.25 -10.05
N ASN A 182 30.08 3.06 -9.50
CA ASN A 182 29.41 2.63 -8.28
C ASN A 182 29.71 3.56 -7.09
N ASP A 183 30.95 4.05 -6.96
CA ASP A 183 31.31 5.00 -5.89
C ASP A 183 30.56 6.33 -6.04
N THR A 184 30.38 6.79 -7.29
CA THR A 184 29.58 7.99 -7.58
C THR A 184 28.12 7.74 -7.26
N ARG A 185 27.54 6.59 -7.64
CA ARG A 185 26.17 6.21 -7.25
C ARG A 185 25.99 6.24 -5.73
N ALA A 186 26.91 5.64 -4.98
CA ALA A 186 26.88 5.61 -3.51
C ALA A 186 26.96 7.02 -2.90
N LEU A 187 27.79 7.91 -3.45
CA LEU A 187 27.84 9.31 -3.03
C LEU A 187 26.50 10.02 -3.28
N LEU A 188 25.87 9.81 -4.43
CA LEU A 188 24.60 10.44 -4.79
C LEU A 188 23.42 9.97 -3.94
N GLU A 189 23.47 8.73 -3.41
CA GLU A 189 22.49 8.21 -2.45
C GLU A 189 22.48 9.00 -1.13
N LEU A 190 23.63 9.54 -0.72
CA LEU A 190 23.75 10.25 0.54
C LEU A 190 22.94 11.56 0.55
N PRO A 191 22.40 12.00 1.70
CA PRO A 191 21.73 13.28 1.79
C PRO A 191 22.71 14.46 1.56
N PRO A 192 22.21 15.66 1.20
CA PRO A 192 23.05 16.84 0.99
C PRO A 192 23.96 17.20 2.16
N ARG A 193 23.52 16.97 3.41
CA ARG A 193 24.33 17.20 4.61
C ARG A 193 25.59 16.31 4.71
N LEU A 194 25.65 15.22 3.93
CA LEU A 194 26.80 14.32 3.82
C LEU A 194 27.49 14.43 2.45
N GLY A 195 27.21 15.50 1.69
CA GLY A 195 27.82 15.75 0.38
C GLY A 195 27.20 15.00 -0.80
N GLY A 196 26.05 14.34 -0.61
CA GLY A 196 25.33 13.66 -1.69
C GLY A 196 24.15 14.46 -2.25
N MET A 197 23.28 13.81 -3.03
CA MET A 197 22.12 14.41 -3.70
C MET A 197 20.77 13.87 -3.19
N GLY A 198 20.78 12.99 -2.19
CA GLY A 198 19.56 12.40 -1.61
C GLY A 198 18.78 11.52 -2.59
N ILE A 199 19.39 11.08 -3.69
CA ILE A 199 18.78 10.18 -4.68
C ILE A 199 18.88 8.76 -4.14
N THR A 200 18.01 8.42 -3.19
CA THR A 200 18.06 7.14 -2.49
C THR A 200 17.74 5.98 -3.42
N SER A 201 18.26 4.79 -3.11
CA SER A 201 17.90 3.58 -3.85
C SER A 201 16.60 2.95 -3.32
N PRO A 202 15.53 2.84 -4.15
CA PRO A 202 14.27 2.23 -3.70
C PRO A 202 14.43 0.76 -3.29
N GLU A 203 15.26 -0.01 -4.01
CA GLU A 203 15.54 -1.42 -3.68
C GLU A 203 16.16 -1.57 -2.28
N LYS A 204 17.18 -0.75 -1.95
CA LYS A 204 17.83 -0.80 -0.63
C LYS A 204 16.96 -0.25 0.50
N MET A 205 16.15 0.77 0.22
CA MET A 205 15.34 1.45 1.24
C MET A 205 14.08 0.67 1.62
N ALA A 206 13.60 -0.23 0.76
CA ALA A 206 12.32 -0.91 0.97
C ALA A 206 12.22 -1.65 2.30
N GLU A 207 13.23 -2.46 2.64
CA GLU A 207 13.26 -3.21 3.89
C GLU A 207 13.36 -2.29 5.11
N VAL A 208 14.18 -1.24 5.01
CA VAL A 208 14.39 -0.27 6.08
C VAL A 208 13.12 0.52 6.36
N GLU A 209 12.44 1.01 5.32
CA GLU A 209 11.19 1.75 5.46
C GLU A 209 10.05 0.88 5.98
N ASN A 210 9.97 -0.38 5.54
CA ASN A 210 9.00 -1.34 6.09
C ASN A 210 9.24 -1.57 7.58
N LEU A 211 10.48 -1.83 7.99
CA LEU A 211 10.85 -2.03 9.39
C LEU A 211 10.57 -0.78 10.24
N ASN A 212 10.88 0.40 9.71
CA ASN A 212 10.58 1.67 10.37
C ASN A 212 9.07 1.83 10.59
N SER A 213 8.25 1.49 9.60
CA SER A 213 6.80 1.51 9.70
C SER A 213 6.31 0.59 10.84
N ILE A 214 6.75 -0.67 10.86
CA ILE A 214 6.40 -1.65 11.90
C ILE A 214 6.79 -1.13 13.30
N ASN A 215 7.98 -0.57 13.44
CA ASN A 215 8.45 -0.05 14.73
C ASN A 215 7.64 1.16 15.20
N LEU A 216 7.27 2.07 14.29
CA LEU A 216 6.46 3.25 14.61
C LEU A 216 5.03 2.86 15.01
N THR A 217 4.46 1.82 14.40
CA THR A 217 3.09 1.38 14.66
C THR A 217 2.96 0.30 15.72
N ARG A 218 4.06 -0.14 16.34
CA ARG A 218 4.07 -1.24 17.31
C ARG A 218 3.08 -1.04 18.47
N SER A 219 2.97 0.19 18.99
CA SER A 219 2.03 0.52 20.07
C SER A 219 0.55 0.38 19.69
N LEU A 220 0.23 0.35 18.39
CA LEU A 220 -1.13 0.18 17.88
C LEU A 220 -1.54 -1.29 17.80
N THR A 221 -0.57 -2.22 17.84
CA THR A 221 -0.81 -3.65 17.68
C THR A 221 -0.67 -4.45 18.97
N ASP A 222 0.01 -3.91 19.98
CA ASP A 222 0.30 -4.58 21.26
C ASP A 222 -0.82 -4.44 22.32
N ILE A 223 -2.08 -4.31 21.88
CA ILE A 223 -3.28 -4.18 22.76
C ILE A 223 -3.96 -5.54 22.97
#